data_AF-A0A521UEL0-F1
#
_entry.id   AF-A0A521UEL0-F1
#
_cell.length_a   1.000
_cell.length_b   1.000
_cell.length_c   1.000
_cell.angle_alpha   90.00
_cell.angle_beta   90.00
_cell.angle_gamma   90.00
#
_symmetry.space_group_name_H-M   'P 1'
#
loop_
_entity.id
_entity.type
_entity.pdbx_description
1 polymer ?
#
loop_
_entity_poly.entity_id
_entity_poly.type
_entity_poly.pdbx_seq_one_letter_code
_entity_poly.pdbx_strand_id
1 'polypeptide(L)'
;MIPRVQKSKHTVLQFLPLREEHVVPLDDLAPEAIRVAVRDELIRNPDSPEGIRHAAALSAVSKRLGFRGGFDGYQKQWPSLRDFMREHGLLHRKNLLAPPPEAWSVLTLRRQYLAERIFNSGRPLPKRIFTGHDFDWAFVDQHSHPPMSGPMQARYALPVVDPAEVALFLARHLRTHVSAGFNLLHDGLVHPRSDDHLVIGTWFNPTTPPDEVKEIQREDAESFRLFQQWIDRDRRGWVELIRYNRELVFLRAPDGAYDFVFRGLRDRPPPAAPFDGNLSPLDIPDVLMFHACFERWRYFQVERWSDRDEWEAETAYYAAGGDSSQYPGMREVARRWAVARGIYQAPTLATDRTALDNFVPVAVDGGSTLLVSPLVTIAELRRFLSETGYAARRAEKVDDLAAPNHDPDDLPACVNWYDAQAYARWFEQKHHRPVRLLRCAEYLRLHPGALSAGALPRRAPGTDPMQARLTNGCVDFIKPDGTRRTKWDFIGSDEHARFRSGLSWREGAGGLRFIAAIGFGEWLFEHNETSAAAINTATLQGIHDGLPVARDFFPSSSWGKYRACKIGFRLCYEVDDTTTQEVAR
;
A
#
# COMPACT_ATOMS: atom_id res chain seq x y z
N MET A 1 29.70 -10.82 33.03
CA MET A 1 28.33 -11.29 32.72
C MET A 1 27.44 -10.05 32.71
N ILE A 2 27.22 -9.47 31.52
CA ILE A 2 26.51 -8.19 31.38
C ILE A 2 25.01 -8.51 31.30
N PRO A 3 24.13 -7.87 32.10
CA PRO A 3 22.72 -8.18 32.06
C PRO A 3 22.15 -7.78 30.69
N ARG A 4 21.45 -8.71 30.04
CA ARG A 4 20.57 -8.40 28.91
C ARG A 4 19.61 -7.29 29.38
N VAL A 5 19.68 -6.13 28.75
CA VAL A 5 18.66 -5.07 28.90
C VAL A 5 17.31 -5.72 28.56
N GLN A 6 16.48 -5.93 29.58
CA GLN A 6 15.10 -6.37 29.39
C GLN A 6 14.41 -5.30 28.54
N LYS A 7 14.00 -5.65 27.32
CA LYS A 7 13.13 -4.80 26.50
C LYS A 7 11.87 -4.50 27.33
N SER A 8 11.71 -3.24 27.73
CA SER A 8 10.49 -2.78 28.38
C SER A 8 9.32 -3.02 27.43
N LYS A 9 8.34 -3.83 27.85
CA LYS A 9 7.08 -4.13 27.12
C LYS A 9 6.25 -2.87 26.78
N HIS A 10 6.66 -1.68 27.24
CA HIS A 10 5.93 -0.42 27.10
C HIS A 10 6.57 0.58 26.13
N THR A 11 7.62 0.19 25.41
CA THR A 11 8.37 1.09 24.53
C THR A 11 7.97 0.88 23.08
N VAL A 12 7.55 1.94 22.40
CA VAL A 12 7.16 1.84 20.98
C VAL A 12 8.37 2.12 20.10
N LEU A 13 8.62 1.23 19.15
CA LEU A 13 9.66 1.36 18.14
C LEU A 13 9.36 2.54 17.21
N GLN A 14 10.37 3.39 17.00
CA GLN A 14 10.34 4.49 16.04
C GLN A 14 11.33 4.19 14.93
N PHE A 15 11.01 4.45 13.68
CA PHE A 15 11.87 4.07 12.56
C PHE A 15 12.59 5.30 12.01
N LEU A 16 13.93 5.22 11.92
CA LEU A 16 14.79 6.27 11.39
C LEU A 16 15.31 5.91 10.00
N PRO A 17 14.77 6.53 8.93
CA PRO A 17 15.33 6.39 7.59
C PRO A 17 16.70 7.06 7.47
N LEU A 18 17.63 6.35 6.83
CA LEU A 18 18.99 6.79 6.51
C LEU A 18 19.11 7.14 5.02
N ARG A 19 20.25 7.73 4.64
CA ARG A 19 20.63 7.89 3.23
C ARG A 19 20.87 6.49 2.64
N GLU A 20 20.43 6.25 1.40
CA GLU A 20 20.40 4.92 0.71
C GLU A 20 19.28 3.96 1.13
N GLU A 21 18.19 4.47 1.71
CA GLU A 21 16.97 3.69 2.00
C GLU A 21 17.14 2.55 3.03
N HIS A 22 18.20 2.63 3.85
CA HIS A 22 18.32 1.83 5.07
C HIS A 22 17.45 2.43 6.18
N VAL A 23 16.97 1.60 7.10
CA VAL A 23 16.15 2.05 8.23
C VAL A 23 16.64 1.43 9.52
N VAL A 24 16.80 2.25 10.56
CA VAL A 24 17.16 1.78 11.90
C VAL A 24 15.98 1.98 12.83
N PRO A 25 15.43 0.91 13.43
CA PRO A 25 14.47 1.05 14.50
C PRO A 25 15.18 1.57 15.75
N LEU A 26 14.65 2.63 16.35
CA LEU A 26 15.13 3.24 17.57
C LEU A 26 14.04 3.08 18.62
N ASP A 27 14.37 2.36 19.67
CA ASP A 27 13.72 2.56 20.94
C ASP A 27 14.48 3.64 21.70
N ASP A 28 15.69 3.47 22.20
CA ASP A 28 16.38 4.45 23.05
C ASP A 28 17.41 5.31 22.28
N LEU A 29 17.83 6.43 22.87
CA LEU A 29 18.94 7.26 22.41
C LEU A 29 20.28 6.82 23.03
N ALA A 30 20.32 6.00 24.08
CA ALA A 30 21.59 5.58 24.67
C ALA A 30 22.55 4.98 23.61
N PRO A 31 23.86 5.34 23.60
CA PRO A 31 24.80 4.85 22.60
C PRO A 31 24.82 3.33 22.45
N GLU A 32 24.68 2.60 23.56
CA GLU A 32 24.64 1.14 23.51
C GLU A 32 23.34 0.61 22.88
N ALA A 33 22.20 1.26 23.12
CA ALA A 33 20.95 0.90 22.48
C ALA A 33 21.00 1.14 20.96
N ILE A 34 21.58 2.27 20.53
CA ILE A 34 21.79 2.54 19.09
C ILE A 34 22.73 1.51 18.46
N ARG A 35 23.77 1.06 19.17
CA ARG A 35 24.64 -0.03 18.68
C ARG A 35 23.89 -1.33 18.49
N VAL A 36 23.06 -1.71 19.48
CA VAL A 36 22.24 -2.92 19.40
C VAL A 36 21.26 -2.81 18.23
N ALA A 37 20.56 -1.68 18.09
CA ALA A 37 19.64 -1.43 16.99
C ALA A 37 20.30 -1.55 15.61
N VAL A 38 21.48 -0.94 15.42
CA VAL A 38 22.21 -1.01 14.13
C VAL A 38 22.78 -2.41 13.86
N ARG A 39 23.20 -3.14 14.90
CA ARG A 39 23.75 -4.49 14.75
C ARG A 39 22.67 -5.52 14.45
N ASP A 40 21.56 -5.49 15.20
CA ASP A 40 20.60 -6.59 15.25
C ASP A 40 19.30 -6.28 14.50
N GLU A 41 18.95 -5.01 14.32
CA GLU A 41 17.61 -4.60 13.86
C GLU A 41 17.64 -3.69 12.62
N LEU A 42 18.82 -3.41 12.05
CA LEU A 42 18.98 -2.63 10.83
C LEU A 42 18.22 -3.28 9.66
N ILE A 43 17.24 -2.57 9.13
CA ILE A 43 16.50 -2.95 7.93
C ILE A 43 17.28 -2.45 6.73
N ARG A 44 17.82 -3.38 5.94
CA ARG A 44 18.66 -3.07 4.79
C ARG A 44 17.83 -2.72 3.55
N ASN A 45 18.34 -1.82 2.73
CA ASN A 45 17.80 -1.59 1.40
C ASN A 45 18.00 -2.86 0.55
N PRO A 46 16.93 -3.50 0.05
CA PRO A 46 17.02 -4.67 -0.82
C PRO A 46 17.76 -4.38 -2.13
N ASP A 47 17.76 -3.12 -2.59
CA ASP A 47 18.38 -2.70 -3.85
C ASP A 47 19.86 -2.33 -3.72
N SER A 48 20.45 -2.49 -2.53
CA SER A 48 21.87 -2.22 -2.26
C SER A 48 22.61 -3.54 -1.95
N PRO A 49 23.23 -4.20 -2.95
CA PRO A 49 23.86 -5.51 -2.78
C PRO A 49 25.03 -5.48 -1.78
N GLU A 50 25.77 -4.36 -1.73
CA GLU A 50 26.89 -4.18 -0.81
C GLU A 50 26.41 -3.87 0.63
N GLY A 51 25.20 -3.30 0.74
CA GLY A 51 24.60 -2.84 1.99
C GLY A 51 25.43 -1.75 2.69
N ILE A 52 24.96 -1.32 3.86
CA ILE A 52 25.69 -0.35 4.69
C ILE A 52 26.59 -1.03 5.71
N ARG A 53 27.85 -0.57 5.80
CA ARG A 53 28.80 -1.00 6.84
C ARG A 53 28.33 -0.52 8.22
N HIS A 54 28.51 -1.33 9.26
CA HIS A 54 28.07 -1.03 10.63
C HIS A 54 28.51 0.35 11.14
N ALA A 55 29.81 0.71 10.98
CA ALA A 55 30.32 2.02 11.41
C ALA A 55 29.71 3.20 10.62
N ALA A 56 29.40 2.98 9.34
CA ALA A 56 28.74 3.98 8.50
C ALA A 56 27.28 4.18 8.92
N ALA A 57 26.55 3.08 9.22
CA ALA A 57 25.18 3.14 9.74
C ALA A 57 25.11 3.87 11.09
N LEU A 58 25.99 3.55 12.04
CA LEU A 58 26.10 4.28 13.31
C LEU A 58 26.33 5.78 13.11
N SER A 59 27.25 6.13 12.20
CA SER A 59 27.53 7.54 11.88
C SER A 59 26.36 8.23 11.18
N ALA A 60 25.60 7.51 10.36
CA ALA A 60 24.40 8.02 9.70
C ALA A 60 23.28 8.29 10.70
N VAL A 61 23.04 7.37 11.66
CA VAL A 61 22.08 7.58 12.76
C VAL A 61 22.44 8.83 13.56
N SER A 62 23.70 8.94 14.00
CA SER A 62 24.19 10.10 14.75
C SER A 62 23.95 11.42 14.00
N LYS A 63 24.29 11.47 12.71
CA LYS A 63 24.08 12.66 11.88
C LYS A 63 22.59 13.00 11.72
N ARG A 64 21.74 11.99 11.53
CA ARG A 64 20.28 12.19 11.39
C ARG A 64 19.61 12.67 12.67
N LEU A 65 20.16 12.31 13.83
CA LEU A 65 19.72 12.85 15.13
C LEU A 65 20.32 14.25 15.44
N GLY A 66 21.07 14.84 14.51
CA GLY A 66 21.60 16.20 14.62
C GLY A 66 22.96 16.33 15.31
N PHE A 67 23.66 15.22 15.54
CA PHE A 67 24.97 15.22 16.21
C PHE A 67 26.13 15.33 15.21
N ARG A 68 27.23 15.95 15.65
CA ARG A 68 28.44 16.17 14.83
C ARG A 68 29.53 15.15 15.16
N GLY A 69 30.41 14.87 14.20
CA GLY A 69 31.59 14.00 14.40
C GLY A 69 31.31 12.49 14.29
N GLY A 70 30.19 12.10 13.67
CA GLY A 70 29.80 10.69 13.56
C GLY A 70 29.51 10.06 14.93
N PHE A 71 29.56 8.73 14.99
CA PHE A 71 29.16 8.03 16.22
C PHE A 71 30.12 8.28 17.40
N ASP A 72 31.41 8.44 17.17
CA ASP A 72 32.35 8.80 18.24
C ASP A 72 32.03 10.19 18.81
N GLY A 73 31.65 11.13 17.94
CA GLY A 73 31.14 12.44 18.34
C GLY A 73 29.85 12.34 19.16
N TYR A 74 28.93 11.45 18.77
CA TYR A 74 27.72 11.15 19.53
C TYR A 74 28.04 10.66 20.95
N GLN A 75 28.97 9.72 21.09
CA GLN A 75 29.36 9.20 22.40
C GLN A 75 29.94 10.28 23.32
N LYS A 76 30.70 11.22 22.76
CA LYS A 76 31.23 12.37 23.51
C LYS A 76 30.15 13.38 23.91
N GLN A 77 29.08 13.52 23.13
CA GLN A 77 27.96 14.43 23.39
C GLN A 77 26.84 13.80 24.25
N TRP A 78 26.85 12.48 24.41
CA TRP A 78 25.86 11.76 25.23
C TRP A 78 25.75 12.25 26.68
N PRO A 79 26.85 12.55 27.41
CA PRO A 79 26.74 13.16 28.75
C PRO A 79 25.96 14.46 28.75
N SER A 80 26.18 15.35 27.77
CA SER A 80 25.46 16.61 27.65
C SER A 80 23.97 16.42 27.33
N LEU A 81 23.61 15.40 26.54
CA LEU A 81 22.20 15.04 26.34
C LEU A 81 21.57 14.54 27.64
N ARG A 82 22.27 13.72 28.43
CA ARG A 82 21.78 13.28 29.74
C ARG A 82 21.63 14.43 30.73
N ASP A 83 22.56 15.37 30.73
CA ASP A 83 22.49 16.58 31.56
C ASP A 83 21.27 17.41 31.18
N PHE A 84 21.05 17.64 29.89
CA PHE A 84 19.83 18.27 29.38
C PHE A 84 18.57 17.54 29.84
N MET A 85 18.52 16.21 29.71
CA MET A 85 17.36 15.42 30.14
C MET A 85 17.08 15.60 31.64
N ARG A 86 18.13 15.61 32.46
CA ARG A 86 18.02 15.84 33.91
C ARG A 86 17.56 17.26 34.24
N GLU A 87 18.15 18.27 33.60
CA GLU A 87 17.80 19.69 33.78
C GLU A 87 16.33 19.97 33.42
N HIS A 88 15.80 19.27 32.42
CA HIS A 88 14.41 19.42 31.99
C HIS A 88 13.42 18.46 32.68
N GLY A 89 13.88 17.61 33.59
CA GLY A 89 13.01 16.66 34.31
C GLY A 89 12.44 15.55 33.42
N LEU A 90 13.22 15.06 32.45
CA LEU A 90 12.88 13.92 31.59
C LEU A 90 13.31 12.63 32.31
N LEU A 91 12.45 12.14 33.21
CA LEU A 91 12.83 11.16 34.23
C LEU A 91 12.68 9.71 33.74
N HIS A 92 11.53 9.37 33.17
CA HIS A 92 11.22 8.01 32.77
C HIS A 92 10.47 7.99 31.44
N ARG A 93 10.82 7.04 30.58
CA ARG A 93 10.29 7.01 29.22
C ARG A 93 8.90 6.37 29.16
N LYS A 94 7.98 6.99 28.42
CA LYS A 94 6.60 6.51 28.23
C LYS A 94 6.07 6.96 26.87
N ASN A 95 5.17 6.19 26.26
CA ASN A 95 4.45 6.67 25.09
C ASN A 95 3.46 7.76 25.51
N LEU A 96 3.74 9.02 25.15
CA LEU A 96 2.89 10.17 25.50
C LEU A 96 1.83 10.49 24.44
N LEU A 97 1.80 9.75 23.32
CA LEU A 97 0.89 9.99 22.19
C LEU A 97 -0.20 8.91 22.03
N ALA A 98 -0.06 7.78 22.74
CA ALA A 98 -1.14 6.81 22.84
C ALA A 98 -2.03 7.15 24.04
N PRO A 99 -3.36 7.16 23.87
CA PRO A 99 -4.27 7.22 25.00
C PRO A 99 -4.14 5.95 25.87
N PRO A 100 -4.62 5.99 27.13
CA PRO A 100 -4.71 4.81 27.97
C PRO A 100 -5.48 3.68 27.26
N PRO A 101 -5.12 2.40 27.43
CA PRO A 101 -5.81 1.27 26.79
C PRO A 101 -7.32 1.20 27.08
N GLU A 102 -7.74 1.78 28.20
CA GLU A 102 -9.12 1.82 28.69
C GLU A 102 -9.95 2.94 28.04
N ALA A 103 -9.29 3.99 27.54
CA ALA A 103 -9.93 5.06 26.80
C ALA A 103 -10.15 4.57 25.37
N TRP A 104 -11.40 4.23 25.02
CA TRP A 104 -11.76 3.89 23.64
C TRP A 104 -11.33 5.04 22.72
N SER A 105 -10.25 4.82 21.96
CA SER A 105 -9.30 5.86 21.54
C SER A 105 -9.85 6.81 20.47
N VAL A 106 -10.66 7.78 20.87
CA VAL A 106 -11.15 8.83 19.97
C VAL A 106 -10.02 9.74 19.50
N LEU A 107 -9.01 9.99 20.35
CA LEU A 107 -7.82 10.79 20.06
C LEU A 107 -6.60 9.87 19.85
N THR A 108 -6.20 9.66 18.61
CA THR A 108 -4.95 8.93 18.28
C THR A 108 -4.08 9.78 17.36
N LEU A 109 -3.03 10.37 17.92
CA LEU A 109 -2.07 11.15 17.14
C LEU A 109 -0.89 10.25 16.71
N ARG A 110 -0.65 10.19 15.40
CA ARG A 110 0.52 9.47 14.87
C ARG A 110 1.81 10.23 15.16
N ARG A 111 2.82 9.52 15.68
CA ARG A 111 4.16 10.10 15.93
C ARG A 111 4.76 10.72 14.68
N GLN A 112 4.59 10.05 13.54
CA GLN A 112 5.06 10.54 12.25
C GLN A 112 4.45 11.92 11.94
N TYR A 113 3.14 12.08 12.09
CA TYR A 113 2.46 13.34 11.79
C TYR A 113 2.88 14.46 12.74
N LEU A 114 3.14 14.14 14.01
CA LEU A 114 3.74 15.10 14.94
C LEU A 114 5.14 15.52 14.52
N ALA A 115 6.01 14.56 14.18
CA ALA A 115 7.36 14.86 13.72
C ALA A 115 7.35 15.71 12.46
N GLU A 116 6.54 15.34 11.46
CA GLU A 116 6.40 16.10 10.21
C GLU A 116 5.82 17.50 10.47
N ARG A 117 4.83 17.64 11.36
CA ARG A 117 4.34 18.95 11.78
C ARG A 117 5.45 19.78 12.43
N ILE A 118 6.25 19.22 13.31
CA ILE A 118 7.33 19.94 14.00
C ILE A 118 8.44 20.37 13.04
N PHE A 119 8.84 19.48 12.12
CA PHE A 119 10.08 19.64 11.36
C PHE A 119 9.87 20.08 9.90
N ASN A 120 8.71 19.82 9.30
CA ASN A 120 8.47 19.95 7.86
C ASN A 120 7.34 20.93 7.49
N SER A 121 6.52 21.37 8.45
CA SER A 121 5.40 22.30 8.18
C SER A 121 5.81 23.74 7.85
N GLY A 122 7.05 24.13 8.17
CA GLY A 122 7.51 25.52 8.14
C GLY A 122 6.93 26.42 9.26
N ARG A 123 6.05 25.88 10.11
CA ARG A 123 5.44 26.61 11.23
C ARG A 123 6.32 26.57 12.49
N PRO A 124 6.16 27.51 13.43
CA PRO A 124 6.89 27.50 14.70
C PRO A 124 6.67 26.20 15.50
N LEU A 125 7.65 25.88 16.36
CA LEU A 125 7.52 24.81 17.34
C LEU A 125 6.49 25.23 18.40
N PRO A 126 5.41 24.46 18.61
CA PRO A 126 4.47 24.75 19.69
C PRO A 126 5.14 24.51 21.04
N LYS A 127 4.67 25.21 22.08
CA LYS A 127 5.15 25.02 23.46
C LYS A 127 4.60 23.73 24.07
N ARG A 128 3.36 23.38 23.74
CA ARG A 128 2.68 22.16 24.20
C ARG A 128 1.73 21.61 23.15
N ILE A 129 1.44 20.32 23.25
CA ILE A 129 0.50 19.57 22.42
C ILE A 129 -0.47 18.83 23.32
N PHE A 130 -1.75 18.84 22.96
CA PHE A 130 -2.77 18.04 23.61
C PHE A 130 -2.73 16.63 23.05
N THR A 131 -2.31 15.68 23.87
CA THR A 131 -2.25 14.25 23.52
C THR A 131 -3.30 13.44 24.26
N GLY A 132 -3.95 14.05 25.26
CA GLY A 132 -4.85 13.35 26.17
C GLY A 132 -4.13 12.49 27.21
N HIS A 133 -2.79 12.54 27.28
CA HIS A 133 -2.06 11.92 28.38
C HIS A 133 -2.55 12.47 29.72
N ASP A 134 -2.91 11.63 30.69
CA ASP A 134 -3.47 12.02 32.00
C ASP A 134 -4.80 12.80 31.98
N PHE A 135 -5.43 12.93 30.80
CA PHE A 135 -6.75 13.53 30.67
C PHE A 135 -7.83 12.65 31.31
N ASP A 136 -8.94 13.28 31.74
CA ASP A 136 -10.05 12.61 32.43
C ASP A 136 -10.92 11.80 31.46
N TRP A 137 -10.34 10.74 30.91
CA TRP A 137 -11.04 9.85 29.98
C TRP A 137 -12.16 9.06 30.66
N ALA A 138 -12.06 8.81 31.97
CA ALA A 138 -13.12 8.18 32.74
C ALA A 138 -14.40 9.02 32.71
N PHE A 139 -14.29 10.35 32.88
CA PHE A 139 -15.42 11.26 32.71
C PHE A 139 -16.01 11.19 31.29
N VAL A 140 -15.16 11.18 30.25
CA VAL A 140 -15.62 11.07 28.85
C VAL A 140 -16.38 9.77 28.63
N ASP A 141 -15.80 8.63 29.03
CA ASP A 141 -16.37 7.32 28.78
C ASP A 141 -17.69 7.12 29.55
N GLN A 142 -17.78 7.59 30.80
CA GLN A 142 -18.99 7.53 31.61
C GLN A 142 -20.17 8.26 30.97
N HIS A 143 -19.91 9.35 30.24
CA HIS A 143 -20.94 10.21 29.66
C HIS A 143 -21.09 10.03 28.15
N SER A 144 -20.24 9.20 27.52
CA SER A 144 -20.33 8.93 26.09
C SER A 144 -21.65 8.23 25.75
N HIS A 145 -22.41 8.77 24.80
CA HIS A 145 -23.59 8.08 24.29
C HIS A 145 -23.17 7.01 23.26
N PRO A 146 -23.85 5.84 23.19
CA PRO A 146 -23.73 4.97 22.03
C PRO A 146 -24.17 5.74 20.77
N PRO A 147 -23.60 5.46 19.58
CA PRO A 147 -23.99 6.13 18.35
C PRO A 147 -25.50 5.94 18.14
N MET A 148 -26.29 7.01 18.29
CA MET A 148 -27.73 6.95 18.07
C MET A 148 -28.00 6.88 16.57
N SER A 149 -28.76 5.89 16.15
CA SER A 149 -29.41 5.82 14.84
C SER A 149 -30.63 6.74 14.84
N GLY A 150 -30.50 7.98 14.34
CA GLY A 150 -31.61 8.92 14.18
C GLY A 150 -31.21 10.19 13.41
N PRO A 151 -32.16 10.89 12.75
CA PRO A 151 -31.86 12.08 11.94
C PRO A 151 -31.27 13.23 12.79
N MET A 152 -30.20 13.83 12.27
CA MET A 152 -29.34 14.86 12.90
C MET A 152 -30.05 16.18 13.28
N GLN A 153 -31.23 16.45 12.75
CA GLN A 153 -31.79 17.81 12.62
C GLN A 153 -32.40 18.45 13.88
N ALA A 154 -32.31 17.84 15.06
CA ALA A 154 -33.13 18.29 16.21
C ALA A 154 -32.39 18.92 17.39
N ARG A 155 -31.05 19.05 17.43
CA ARG A 155 -30.38 19.14 18.74
C ARG A 155 -29.17 20.06 18.94
N TYR A 156 -28.99 21.15 18.21
CA TYR A 156 -27.90 22.09 18.57
C TYR A 156 -28.30 23.57 18.45
N ALA A 157 -29.35 23.98 19.16
CA ALA A 157 -29.17 25.25 19.87
C ALA A 157 -28.05 24.97 20.88
N LEU A 158 -26.89 25.61 20.76
CA LEU A 158 -25.90 25.67 21.82
C LEU A 158 -26.31 26.82 22.76
N PRO A 159 -27.29 26.68 23.69
CA PRO A 159 -27.16 27.49 24.88
C PRO A 159 -25.94 26.88 25.60
N VAL A 160 -25.14 27.71 26.25
CA VAL A 160 -24.75 27.52 27.66
C VAL A 160 -23.45 28.27 27.94
N VAL A 161 -23.54 29.10 28.97
CA VAL A 161 -22.47 29.95 29.51
C VAL A 161 -21.63 29.18 30.56
N ASP A 162 -22.10 28.02 31.04
CA ASP A 162 -21.49 27.22 32.10
C ASP A 162 -20.43 26.21 31.57
N PRO A 163 -19.16 26.32 32.01
CA PRO A 163 -18.10 25.34 31.76
C PRO A 163 -18.47 23.86 32.02
N ALA A 164 -19.27 23.56 33.03
CA ALA A 164 -19.58 22.17 33.40
C ALA A 164 -20.50 21.49 32.39
N GLU A 165 -21.51 22.23 31.92
CA GLU A 165 -22.43 21.77 30.89
C GLU A 165 -21.74 21.61 29.52
N VAL A 166 -20.79 22.50 29.19
CA VAL A 166 -19.94 22.36 27.99
C VAL A 166 -19.11 21.09 28.07
N ALA A 167 -18.48 20.80 29.22
CA ALA A 167 -17.71 19.56 29.40
C ALA A 167 -18.59 18.31 29.24
N LEU A 168 -19.80 18.32 29.81
CA LEU A 168 -20.75 17.22 29.69
C LEU A 168 -21.24 17.02 28.24
N PHE A 169 -21.53 18.12 27.54
CA PHE A 169 -21.88 18.12 26.12
C PHE A 169 -20.77 17.49 25.28
N LEU A 170 -19.54 17.97 25.46
CA LEU A 170 -18.38 17.49 24.72
C LEU A 170 -18.08 16.02 25.04
N ALA A 171 -18.19 15.59 26.30
CA ALA A 171 -18.02 14.18 26.67
C ALA A 171 -19.03 13.27 25.97
N ARG A 172 -20.30 13.70 25.86
CA ARG A 172 -21.37 12.98 25.14
C ARG A 172 -21.12 12.87 23.63
N HIS A 173 -20.55 13.92 23.04
CA HIS A 173 -20.48 14.13 21.59
C HIS A 173 -19.07 14.06 21.00
N LEU A 174 -18.05 13.76 21.82
CA LEU A 174 -16.65 13.77 21.40
C LEU A 174 -16.42 12.89 20.17
N ARG A 175 -17.08 11.74 20.13
CA ARG A 175 -16.92 10.75 19.06
C ARG A 175 -17.57 11.18 17.75
N THR A 176 -18.71 11.85 17.80
CA THR A 176 -19.52 12.18 16.62
C THR A 176 -19.17 13.53 16.01
N HIS A 177 -18.82 14.54 16.82
CA HIS A 177 -18.67 15.93 16.34
C HIS A 177 -17.28 16.55 16.54
N VAL A 178 -16.43 15.95 17.37
CA VAL A 178 -15.13 16.53 17.72
C VAL A 178 -13.97 15.73 17.13
N SER A 179 -14.10 14.41 17.08
CA SER A 179 -13.03 13.49 16.68
C SER A 179 -12.48 13.75 15.27
N ALA A 180 -13.32 14.20 14.34
CA ALA A 180 -12.94 14.58 12.99
C ALA A 180 -11.94 15.76 12.93
N GLY A 181 -11.86 16.55 14.00
CA GLY A 181 -10.88 17.63 14.14
C GLY A 181 -9.56 17.22 14.80
N PHE A 182 -9.41 15.96 15.24
CA PHE A 182 -8.18 15.46 15.87
C PHE A 182 -7.05 15.17 14.88
N ASN A 183 -6.52 16.23 14.29
CA ASN A 183 -5.38 16.21 13.40
C ASN A 183 -4.42 17.37 13.72
N LEU A 184 -3.26 17.40 13.07
CA LEU A 184 -2.26 18.46 13.24
C LEU A 184 -2.21 19.43 12.05
N LEU A 185 -3.14 19.32 11.10
CA LEU A 185 -3.18 20.15 9.88
C LEU A 185 -3.48 21.62 10.23
N HIS A 186 -4.36 21.86 11.21
CA HIS A 186 -4.79 23.19 11.65
C HIS A 186 -4.25 23.62 13.03
N ASP A 187 -3.33 22.87 13.63
CA ASP A 187 -2.77 23.21 14.95
C ASP A 187 -3.80 23.36 16.09
N GLY A 188 -5.03 22.85 15.92
CA GLY A 188 -6.06 22.99 16.92
C GLY A 188 -5.78 22.27 18.24
N LEU A 189 -4.85 21.30 18.22
CA LEU A 189 -4.37 20.53 19.37
C LEU A 189 -3.01 21.02 19.90
N VAL A 190 -2.49 22.16 19.45
CA VAL A 190 -1.22 22.68 19.95
C VAL A 190 -1.40 24.05 20.60
N HIS A 191 -0.42 24.49 21.39
CA HIS A 191 -0.41 25.82 21.98
C HIS A 191 0.99 26.47 21.95
N PRO A 192 1.11 27.74 21.55
CA PRO A 192 0.05 28.55 20.96
C PRO A 192 -0.43 27.97 19.62
N ARG A 193 -1.69 28.20 19.26
CA ARG A 193 -2.23 27.85 17.95
C ARG A 193 -1.62 28.76 16.89
N SER A 194 -1.40 28.25 15.68
CA SER A 194 -0.76 29.02 14.61
C SER A 194 -1.74 29.94 13.86
N ASP A 195 -3.01 29.51 13.76
CA ASP A 195 -4.12 30.24 13.16
C ASP A 195 -5.46 29.72 13.73
N ASP A 196 -6.57 30.36 13.33
CA ASP A 196 -7.93 29.98 13.73
C ASP A 196 -8.65 29.11 12.67
N HIS A 197 -7.94 28.69 11.60
CA HIS A 197 -8.55 27.96 10.49
C HIS A 197 -8.59 26.45 10.78
N LEU A 198 -9.77 25.93 11.12
CA LEU A 198 -9.95 24.51 11.41
C LEU A 198 -10.06 23.66 10.14
N VAL A 199 -9.38 22.52 10.14
CA VAL A 199 -9.56 21.44 9.16
C VAL A 199 -10.25 20.27 9.84
N ILE A 200 -11.53 20.04 9.51
CA ILE A 200 -12.35 18.95 10.03
C ILE A 200 -12.59 17.93 8.91
N GLY A 201 -12.14 16.69 9.10
CA GLY A 201 -12.30 15.63 8.12
C GLY A 201 -13.67 14.97 8.20
N THR A 202 -14.67 15.52 7.51
CA THR A 202 -16.04 14.98 7.49
C THR A 202 -16.37 14.42 6.10
N TRP A 203 -16.88 13.18 6.04
CA TRP A 203 -17.30 12.52 4.81
C TRP A 203 -18.82 12.56 4.66
N PHE A 204 -19.29 12.87 3.46
CA PHE A 204 -20.71 12.99 3.14
C PHE A 204 -21.11 11.98 2.06
N ASN A 205 -22.39 11.58 2.06
CA ASN A 205 -22.93 10.84 0.93
C ASN A 205 -22.97 11.79 -0.27
N PRO A 206 -22.63 11.34 -1.50
CA PRO A 206 -22.80 12.15 -2.71
C PRO A 206 -24.21 12.75 -2.89
N THR A 207 -25.24 12.13 -2.29
CA THR A 207 -26.62 12.63 -2.33
C THR A 207 -26.96 13.64 -1.23
N THR A 208 -26.05 13.92 -0.29
CA THR A 208 -26.29 14.90 0.78
C THR A 208 -26.38 16.32 0.18
N PRO A 209 -27.45 17.08 0.46
CA PRO A 209 -27.60 18.46 -0.01
C PRO A 209 -26.42 19.36 0.38
N PRO A 210 -25.90 20.23 -0.51
CA PRO A 210 -24.78 21.11 -0.20
C PRO A 210 -24.99 22.04 1.00
N ASP A 211 -26.23 22.45 1.27
CA ASP A 211 -26.54 23.30 2.42
C ASP A 211 -26.49 22.52 3.74
N GLU A 212 -26.93 21.25 3.73
CA GLU A 212 -26.77 20.34 4.87
C GLU A 212 -25.29 20.06 5.14
N VAL A 213 -24.48 19.85 4.10
CA VAL A 213 -23.01 19.70 4.24
C VAL A 213 -22.40 20.91 4.95
N LYS A 214 -22.77 22.14 4.54
CA LYS A 214 -22.25 23.37 5.16
C LYS A 214 -22.69 23.52 6.61
N GLU A 215 -23.93 23.17 6.92
CA GLU A 215 -24.46 23.22 8.28
C GLU A 215 -23.69 22.27 9.20
N ILE A 216 -23.52 21.01 8.78
CA ILE A 216 -22.78 19.99 9.54
C ILE A 216 -21.32 20.43 9.75
N GLN A 217 -20.65 20.90 8.70
CA GLN A 217 -19.27 21.39 8.81
C GLN A 217 -19.14 22.56 9.79
N ARG A 218 -20.15 23.45 9.83
CA ARG A 218 -20.18 24.56 10.77
C ARG A 218 -20.37 24.06 12.21
N GLU A 219 -21.30 23.13 12.44
CA GLU A 219 -21.56 22.53 13.75
C GLU A 219 -20.34 21.79 14.31
N ASP A 220 -19.68 20.99 13.47
CA ASP A 220 -18.45 20.28 13.87
C ASP A 220 -17.32 21.27 14.21
N ALA A 221 -17.18 22.34 13.42
CA ALA A 221 -16.19 23.40 13.70
C ALA A 221 -16.49 24.15 15.01
N GLU A 222 -17.76 24.49 15.28
CA GLU A 222 -18.18 25.11 16.55
C GLU A 222 -17.95 24.17 17.74
N SER A 223 -18.30 22.89 17.61
CA SER A 223 -18.04 21.85 18.62
C SER A 223 -16.56 21.69 18.91
N PHE A 224 -15.71 21.72 17.87
CA PHE A 224 -14.27 21.64 18.03
C PHE A 224 -13.69 22.88 18.75
N ARG A 225 -14.23 24.07 18.50
CA ARG A 225 -13.83 25.28 19.26
C ARG A 225 -14.22 25.19 20.74
N LEU A 226 -15.39 24.65 21.05
CA LEU A 226 -15.77 24.39 22.44
C LEU A 226 -14.82 23.38 23.08
N PHE A 227 -14.43 22.33 22.35
CA PHE A 227 -13.42 21.38 22.80
C PHE A 227 -12.08 22.06 23.10
N GLN A 228 -11.60 22.94 22.23
CA GLN A 228 -10.39 23.73 22.44
C GLN A 228 -10.45 24.55 23.74
N GLN A 229 -11.57 25.23 23.99
CA GLN A 229 -11.77 25.99 25.23
C GLN A 229 -11.80 25.09 26.46
N TRP A 230 -12.40 23.89 26.36
CA TRP A 230 -12.43 22.94 27.44
C TRP A 230 -11.03 22.45 27.82
N ILE A 231 -10.24 22.01 26.83
CA ILE A 231 -8.89 21.53 27.09
C ILE A 231 -7.93 22.63 27.52
N ASP A 232 -8.15 23.90 27.13
CA ASP A 232 -7.29 25.01 27.54
C ASP A 232 -7.44 25.39 29.03
N ARG A 233 -8.56 25.02 29.66
CA ARG A 233 -8.83 25.28 31.09
C ARG A 233 -8.08 24.32 32.02
N ASP A 234 -7.72 23.14 31.53
CA ASP A 234 -7.01 22.12 32.29
C ASP A 234 -5.56 21.98 31.79
N ARG A 235 -4.63 21.67 32.69
CA ARG A 235 -3.27 21.29 32.30
C ARG A 235 -3.19 19.81 31.93
N ARG A 236 -4.14 18.99 32.40
CA ARG A 236 -4.23 17.57 32.05
C ARG A 236 -4.41 17.40 30.55
N GLY A 237 -3.84 16.34 29.98
CA GLY A 237 -3.84 16.10 28.53
C GLY A 237 -2.77 16.85 27.75
N TRP A 238 -2.13 17.87 28.33
CA TRP A 238 -1.09 18.67 27.67
C TRP A 238 0.32 18.17 27.97
N VAL A 239 1.10 18.02 26.90
CA VAL A 239 2.50 17.59 26.94
C VAL A 239 3.36 18.72 26.39
N GLU A 240 4.43 19.07 27.10
CA GLU A 240 5.35 20.13 26.70
C GLU A 240 6.33 19.64 25.62
N LEU A 241 6.68 20.50 24.66
CA LEU A 241 7.71 20.23 23.66
C LEU A 241 8.98 20.99 23.97
N ILE A 242 10.08 20.26 24.16
CA ILE A 242 11.38 20.81 24.53
C ILE A 242 12.39 20.49 23.42
N ARG A 243 12.84 21.53 22.70
CA ARG A 243 13.81 21.36 21.63
C ARG A 243 15.21 21.13 22.20
N TYR A 244 15.83 20.01 21.81
CA TYR A 244 17.24 19.75 22.11
C TYR A 244 18.14 20.31 20.99
N ASN A 245 17.84 19.97 19.73
CA ASN A 245 18.57 20.47 18.57
C ASN A 245 17.63 20.63 17.35
N ARG A 246 18.16 20.82 16.13
CA ARG A 246 17.35 20.98 14.90
C ARG A 246 16.59 19.73 14.46
N GLU A 247 17.02 18.56 14.93
CA GLU A 247 16.55 17.24 14.51
C GLU A 247 15.87 16.45 15.62
N LEU A 248 15.92 16.91 16.88
CA LEU A 248 15.43 16.18 18.05
C LEU A 248 14.64 17.09 19.00
N VAL A 249 13.42 16.65 19.33
CA VAL A 249 12.51 17.31 20.28
C VAL A 249 12.00 16.28 21.28
N PHE A 250 12.01 16.64 22.56
CA PHE A 250 11.45 15.85 23.63
C PHE A 250 10.02 16.29 23.94
N LEU A 251 9.20 15.32 24.31
CA LEU A 251 7.86 15.48 24.84
C LEU A 251 7.93 15.25 26.34
N ARG A 252 7.37 16.14 27.16
CA ARG A 252 7.40 16.04 28.62
C ARG A 252 6.01 16.17 29.23
N ALA A 253 5.61 15.15 30.00
CA ALA A 253 4.42 15.18 30.84
C ALA A 253 4.73 15.79 32.23
N PRO A 254 3.71 16.27 32.97
CA PRO A 254 3.90 16.90 34.28
C PRO A 254 4.58 16.01 35.34
N ASP A 255 4.41 14.69 35.26
CA ASP A 255 5.00 13.69 36.17
C ASP A 255 6.47 13.35 35.84
N GLY A 256 7.06 14.03 34.84
CA GLY A 256 8.40 13.76 34.34
C GLY A 256 8.48 12.57 33.39
N ALA A 257 7.35 11.98 32.99
CA ALA A 257 7.33 11.04 31.88
C ALA A 257 7.74 11.76 30.59
N TYR A 258 8.52 11.09 29.74
CA TYR A 258 8.95 11.67 28.47
C TYR A 258 8.84 10.70 27.29
N ASP A 259 8.67 11.28 26.11
CA ASP A 259 8.93 10.63 24.81
C ASP A 259 9.82 11.56 23.97
N PHE A 260 10.22 11.14 22.79
CA PHE A 260 10.93 12.00 21.86
C PHE A 260 10.51 11.75 20.42
N VAL A 261 10.72 12.76 19.58
CA VAL A 261 10.51 12.70 18.14
C VAL A 261 11.69 13.33 17.43
N PHE A 262 12.01 12.82 16.24
CA PHE A 262 13.10 13.31 15.43
C PHE A 262 12.66 13.56 13.98
N ARG A 263 13.43 14.38 13.24
CA ARG A 263 13.12 14.69 11.84
C ARG A 263 13.08 13.41 11.00
N GLY A 264 12.00 13.25 10.24
CA GLY A 264 11.81 12.08 9.36
C GLY A 264 11.46 10.79 10.09
N LEU A 265 11.01 10.86 11.34
CA LEU A 265 10.47 9.71 12.07
C LEU A 265 9.35 9.03 11.29
N ARG A 266 9.40 7.70 11.26
CA ARG A 266 8.34 6.82 10.74
C ARG A 266 7.75 5.98 11.86
N ASP A 267 6.44 5.81 11.82
CA ASP A 267 5.67 5.03 12.81
C ASP A 267 5.68 3.53 12.52
N ARG A 268 5.98 3.16 11.28
CA ARG A 268 6.03 1.80 10.76
C ARG A 268 7.37 1.48 10.08
N PRO A 269 7.74 0.19 9.97
CA PRO A 269 8.88 -0.21 9.14
C PRO A 269 8.67 0.22 7.69
N PRO A 270 9.74 0.31 6.88
CA PRO A 270 9.60 0.58 5.46
C PRO A 270 8.71 -0.48 4.81
N PRO A 271 7.93 -0.13 3.77
CA PRO A 271 7.24 -1.13 2.97
C PRO A 271 8.21 -2.22 2.53
N ALA A 272 7.74 -3.47 2.52
CA ALA A 272 8.52 -4.58 1.99
C ALA A 272 8.97 -4.28 0.56
N ALA A 273 10.04 -4.95 0.12
CA ALA A 273 10.37 -4.96 -1.30
C ALA A 273 9.12 -5.38 -2.11
N PRO A 274 8.87 -4.77 -3.29
CA PRO A 274 7.80 -5.23 -4.16
C PRO A 274 7.82 -6.74 -4.31
N PHE A 275 6.64 -7.37 -4.24
CA PHE A 275 6.45 -8.79 -4.54
C PHE A 275 7.17 -9.77 -3.59
N ASP A 276 7.56 -9.34 -2.38
CA ASP A 276 8.17 -10.19 -1.36
C ASP A 276 9.42 -10.96 -1.88
N GLY A 277 10.19 -10.33 -2.78
CA GLY A 277 11.36 -10.94 -3.39
C GLY A 277 11.08 -12.09 -4.37
N ASN A 278 9.80 -12.33 -4.73
CA ASN A 278 9.44 -13.31 -5.77
C ASN A 278 9.79 -12.81 -7.19
N LEU A 279 9.97 -11.50 -7.35
CA LEU A 279 10.33 -10.85 -8.60
C LEU A 279 11.50 -9.90 -8.35
N SER A 280 12.60 -10.09 -9.07
CA SER A 280 13.77 -9.21 -8.96
C SER A 280 13.43 -7.81 -9.46
N PRO A 281 13.96 -6.72 -8.86
CA PRO A 281 13.81 -5.36 -9.38
C PRO A 281 14.19 -5.21 -10.87
N LEU A 282 15.13 -6.02 -11.35
CA LEU A 282 15.55 -6.04 -12.77
C LEU A 282 14.46 -6.56 -13.72
N ASP A 283 13.53 -7.36 -13.20
CA ASP A 283 12.48 -8.07 -13.94
C ASP A 283 11.09 -7.45 -13.75
N ILE A 284 10.99 -6.28 -13.10
CA ILE A 284 9.72 -5.55 -12.94
C ILE A 284 9.53 -4.60 -14.14
N PRO A 285 8.43 -4.72 -14.92
CA PRO A 285 8.07 -3.75 -15.97
C PRO A 285 7.99 -2.32 -15.43
N ASP A 286 8.38 -1.29 -16.20
CA ASP A 286 8.43 0.09 -15.69
C ASP A 286 7.06 0.58 -15.24
N VAL A 287 5.99 0.18 -15.94
CA VAL A 287 4.60 0.47 -15.56
C VAL A 287 4.23 -0.16 -14.22
N LEU A 288 4.69 -1.37 -13.93
CA LEU A 288 4.44 -2.05 -12.66
C LEU A 288 5.31 -1.45 -11.55
N MET A 289 6.57 -1.14 -11.86
CA MET A 289 7.51 -0.45 -10.97
C MET A 289 6.96 0.90 -10.53
N PHE A 290 6.37 1.66 -11.45
CA PHE A 290 5.75 2.94 -11.15
C PHE A 290 4.67 2.84 -10.07
N HIS A 291 3.86 1.77 -10.09
CA HIS A 291 2.84 1.51 -9.08
C HIS A 291 3.45 0.98 -7.77
N ALA A 292 4.41 0.06 -7.85
CA ALA A 292 4.99 -0.59 -6.68
C ALA A 292 5.94 0.32 -5.87
N CYS A 293 6.66 1.22 -6.53
CA CYS A 293 7.66 2.08 -5.89
C CYS A 293 7.08 3.31 -5.20
N PHE A 294 5.82 3.69 -5.44
CA PHE A 294 5.29 4.93 -4.89
C PHE A 294 5.28 4.96 -3.35
N GLU A 295 4.81 3.89 -2.68
CA GLU A 295 4.79 3.84 -1.21
C GLU A 295 6.20 3.83 -0.62
N ARG A 296 7.14 3.16 -1.28
CA ARG A 296 8.56 3.14 -0.88
C ARG A 296 9.18 4.53 -1.05
N TRP A 297 9.02 5.14 -2.22
CA TRP A 297 9.44 6.52 -2.48
C TRP A 297 8.87 7.47 -1.43
N ARG A 298 7.56 7.38 -1.16
CA ARG A 298 6.85 8.19 -0.16
C ARG A 298 7.41 7.98 1.24
N TYR A 299 7.69 6.74 1.63
CA TYR A 299 8.31 6.42 2.92
C TYR A 299 9.64 7.16 3.11
N PHE A 300 10.48 7.26 2.07
CA PHE A 300 11.77 7.93 2.15
C PHE A 300 11.72 9.45 1.90
N GLN A 301 10.55 10.04 1.61
CA GLN A 301 10.36 11.50 1.56
C GLN A 301 10.31 12.12 2.97
N VAL A 302 11.44 12.10 3.68
CA VAL A 302 11.55 12.52 5.10
C VAL A 302 11.34 14.01 5.35
N GLU A 303 11.44 14.84 4.31
CA GLU A 303 11.24 16.30 4.40
C GLU A 303 9.79 16.73 4.06
N ARG A 304 8.89 15.77 3.77
CA ARG A 304 7.49 16.06 3.44
C ARG A 304 6.57 15.92 4.64
N TRP A 305 5.40 16.55 4.56
CA TRP A 305 4.32 16.39 5.53
C TRP A 305 3.24 15.50 4.93
N SER A 306 3.33 14.21 5.23
CA SER A 306 2.55 13.16 4.62
C SER A 306 1.05 13.28 4.91
N ASP A 307 0.68 13.70 6.12
CA ASP A 307 -0.72 13.96 6.52
C ASP A 307 -1.34 15.08 5.66
N ARG A 308 -0.56 16.15 5.43
CA ARG A 308 -0.99 17.27 4.59
C ARG A 308 -1.07 16.88 3.12
N ASP A 309 -0.08 16.15 2.61
CA ASP A 309 -0.11 15.62 1.24
C ASP A 309 -1.32 14.71 1.02
N GLU A 310 -1.68 13.89 2.02
CA GLU A 310 -2.87 13.03 1.96
C GLU A 310 -4.14 13.86 1.88
N TRP A 311 -4.31 14.82 2.79
CA TRP A 311 -5.47 15.70 2.81
C TRP A 311 -5.62 16.51 1.51
N GLU A 312 -4.53 17.06 0.97
CA GLU A 312 -4.54 17.81 -0.29
C GLU A 312 -4.87 16.90 -1.49
N ALA A 313 -4.39 15.66 -1.49
CA ALA A 313 -4.68 14.69 -2.54
C ALA A 313 -6.14 14.25 -2.53
N GLU A 314 -6.68 13.94 -1.36
CA GLU A 314 -8.08 13.56 -1.20
C GLU A 314 -9.03 14.72 -1.52
N THR A 315 -8.70 15.93 -1.08
CA THR A 315 -9.46 17.15 -1.43
C THR A 315 -9.48 17.37 -2.95
N ALA A 316 -8.34 17.18 -3.63
CA ALA A 316 -8.27 17.31 -5.07
C ALA A 316 -9.07 16.24 -5.83
N TYR A 317 -9.12 15.00 -5.29
CA TYR A 317 -9.93 13.92 -5.87
C TYR A 317 -11.42 14.27 -5.86
N TYR A 318 -11.95 14.71 -4.71
CA TYR A 318 -13.37 15.09 -4.62
C TYR A 318 -13.68 16.37 -5.42
N ALA A 319 -12.76 17.34 -5.43
CA ALA A 319 -12.90 18.56 -6.25
C ALA A 319 -12.93 18.27 -7.77
N ALA A 320 -12.32 17.17 -8.21
CA ALA A 320 -12.34 16.71 -9.60
C ALA A 320 -13.58 15.86 -9.94
N GLY A 321 -14.56 15.74 -9.03
CA GLY A 321 -15.79 14.98 -9.23
C GLY A 321 -15.70 13.50 -8.86
N GLY A 322 -14.63 13.08 -8.19
CA GLY A 322 -14.55 11.72 -7.65
C GLY A 322 -15.54 11.51 -6.50
N ASP A 323 -16.01 10.28 -6.33
CA ASP A 323 -16.93 9.89 -5.23
C ASP A 323 -16.45 8.65 -4.48
N SER A 324 -17.15 8.30 -3.40
CA SER A 324 -16.83 7.16 -2.54
C SER A 324 -17.05 5.79 -3.20
N SER A 325 -17.91 5.68 -4.21
CA SER A 325 -18.16 4.45 -4.97
C SER A 325 -17.03 4.11 -5.92
N GLN A 326 -16.30 5.13 -6.39
CA GLN A 326 -15.16 5.01 -7.31
C GLN A 326 -13.81 5.22 -6.61
N TYR A 327 -13.81 5.41 -5.29
CA TYR A 327 -12.61 5.76 -4.54
C TYR A 327 -11.54 4.65 -4.67
N PRO A 328 -10.42 4.91 -5.37
CA PRO A 328 -9.45 3.86 -5.69
C PRO A 328 -8.54 3.53 -4.49
N GLY A 329 -8.81 4.11 -3.32
CA GLY A 329 -7.99 4.04 -2.12
C GLY A 329 -6.98 5.18 -2.03
N MET A 330 -6.66 5.58 -0.80
CA MET A 330 -5.82 6.75 -0.50
C MET A 330 -4.44 6.69 -1.18
N ARG A 331 -3.87 5.49 -1.30
CA ARG A 331 -2.60 5.25 -2.00
C ARG A 331 -2.65 5.74 -3.45
N GLU A 332 -3.69 5.35 -4.19
CA GLU A 332 -3.80 5.69 -5.61
C GLU A 332 -4.17 7.16 -5.81
N VAL A 333 -5.00 7.71 -4.92
CA VAL A 333 -5.33 9.14 -4.87
C VAL A 333 -4.06 9.98 -4.65
N ALA A 334 -3.27 9.67 -3.62
CA ALA A 334 -2.00 10.35 -3.34
C ALA A 334 -1.01 10.23 -4.51
N ARG A 335 -0.91 9.05 -5.13
CA ARG A 335 -0.02 8.83 -6.28
C ARG A 335 -0.40 9.71 -7.46
N ARG A 336 -1.67 9.70 -7.88
CA ARG A 336 -2.15 10.51 -9.01
C ARG A 336 -1.93 11.99 -8.78
N TRP A 337 -2.23 12.45 -7.56
CA TRP A 337 -2.00 13.83 -7.16
C TRP A 337 -0.51 14.22 -7.20
N ALA A 338 0.38 13.37 -6.69
CA ALA A 338 1.82 13.63 -6.67
C ALA A 338 2.40 13.69 -8.09
N VAL A 339 1.92 12.83 -9.00
CA VAL A 339 2.30 12.83 -10.42
C VAL A 339 1.81 14.10 -11.11
N ALA A 340 0.53 14.45 -10.92
CA ALA A 340 -0.06 15.65 -11.53
C ALA A 340 0.65 16.95 -11.13
N ARG A 341 1.27 16.98 -9.94
CA ARG A 341 2.05 18.11 -9.45
C ARG A 341 3.56 18.02 -9.73
N GLY A 342 4.01 16.99 -10.44
CA GLY A 342 5.43 16.76 -10.71
C GLY A 342 6.27 16.47 -9.46
N ILE A 343 5.61 16.14 -8.34
CA ILE A 343 6.26 15.82 -7.05
C ILE A 343 6.88 14.41 -7.12
N TYR A 344 6.14 13.48 -7.73
CA TYR A 344 6.60 12.12 -7.98
C TYR A 344 6.75 11.94 -9.49
N GLN A 345 7.99 11.68 -9.92
CA GLN A 345 8.27 11.24 -11.28
C GLN A 345 8.44 9.73 -11.26
N ALA A 346 7.64 9.05 -12.10
CA ALA A 346 7.83 7.65 -12.41
C ALA A 346 9.25 7.40 -12.93
N PRO A 347 9.75 6.16 -12.89
CA PRO A 347 10.72 5.70 -13.87
C PRO A 347 10.27 6.14 -15.28
N THR A 348 11.21 6.58 -16.13
CA THR A 348 10.88 6.98 -17.50
C THR A 348 10.28 5.78 -18.23
N LEU A 349 8.96 5.81 -18.43
CA LEU A 349 8.28 4.77 -19.19
C LEU A 349 8.81 4.79 -20.63
N ALA A 350 8.93 3.62 -21.24
CA ALA A 350 9.15 3.53 -22.67
C ALA A 350 8.10 4.37 -23.41
N THR A 351 8.55 5.30 -24.27
CA THR A 351 7.68 6.30 -24.91
C THR A 351 7.29 5.93 -26.34
N ASP A 352 7.99 4.99 -26.97
CA ASP A 352 7.65 4.57 -28.32
C ASP A 352 6.36 3.74 -28.28
N ARG A 353 5.38 4.21 -29.06
CA ARG A 353 4.02 3.69 -29.15
C ARG A 353 3.70 3.29 -30.59
N THR A 354 4.71 3.03 -31.42
CA THR A 354 4.48 2.53 -32.78
C THR A 354 4.04 1.07 -32.74
N ALA A 355 3.16 0.71 -33.67
CA ALA A 355 2.59 -0.62 -33.74
C ALA A 355 3.64 -1.69 -34.07
N LEU A 356 3.47 -2.87 -33.47
CA LEU A 356 4.25 -4.07 -33.79
C LEU A 356 3.39 -5.00 -34.63
N ASP A 357 3.97 -5.63 -35.65
CA ASP A 357 3.27 -6.42 -36.68
C ASP A 357 2.35 -7.52 -36.13
N ASN A 358 2.69 -8.09 -34.97
CA ASN A 358 1.94 -9.18 -34.34
C ASN A 358 0.93 -8.71 -33.28
N PHE A 359 0.75 -7.40 -33.09
CA PHE A 359 -0.23 -6.88 -32.13
C PHE A 359 -1.50 -6.43 -32.85
N VAL A 360 -2.65 -6.82 -32.29
CA VAL A 360 -3.96 -6.50 -32.82
C VAL A 360 -4.43 -5.16 -32.24
N PRO A 361 -4.78 -4.16 -33.06
CA PRO A 361 -5.39 -2.92 -32.60
C PRO A 361 -6.85 -3.11 -32.21
N VAL A 362 -7.20 -2.64 -31.03
CA VAL A 362 -8.56 -2.68 -30.49
C VAL A 362 -8.89 -1.33 -29.84
N ALA A 363 -10.04 -0.77 -30.18
CA ALA A 363 -10.48 0.51 -29.64
C ALA A 363 -10.82 0.37 -28.14
N VAL A 364 -10.44 1.37 -27.34
CA VAL A 364 -10.81 1.48 -25.92
C VAL A 364 -11.51 2.81 -25.64
N ASP A 365 -12.27 2.86 -24.54
CA ASP A 365 -13.05 4.05 -24.16
C ASP A 365 -12.13 5.26 -23.96
N GLY A 366 -12.55 6.42 -24.48
CA GLY A 366 -11.76 7.65 -24.41
C GLY A 366 -10.96 7.96 -25.68
N GLY A 367 -11.12 7.17 -26.75
CA GLY A 367 -10.52 7.46 -28.06
C GLY A 367 -9.04 7.09 -28.18
N SER A 368 -8.53 6.21 -27.32
CA SER A 368 -7.22 5.60 -27.50
C SER A 368 -7.35 4.21 -28.14
N THR A 369 -6.29 3.77 -28.82
CA THR A 369 -6.19 2.43 -29.37
C THR A 369 -5.27 1.59 -28.49
N LEU A 370 -5.73 0.41 -28.08
CA LEU A 370 -4.91 -0.57 -27.39
C LEU A 370 -4.37 -1.58 -28.41
N LEU A 371 -3.08 -1.84 -28.40
CA LEU A 371 -2.46 -2.91 -29.16
C LEU A 371 -2.30 -4.13 -28.27
N VAL A 372 -2.76 -5.29 -28.72
CA VAL A 372 -2.82 -6.53 -27.91
C VAL A 372 -2.17 -7.68 -28.65
N SER A 373 -1.22 -8.35 -28.00
CA SER A 373 -0.58 -9.56 -28.55
C SER A 373 -1.50 -10.78 -28.53
N PRO A 374 -1.24 -11.79 -29.37
CA PRO A 374 -1.67 -13.16 -29.16
C PRO A 374 -1.23 -13.72 -27.80
N LEU A 375 -1.72 -14.91 -27.44
CA LEU A 375 -1.16 -15.64 -26.30
C LEU A 375 0.33 -15.84 -26.52
N VAL A 376 1.13 -15.48 -25.50
CA VAL A 376 2.57 -15.74 -25.51
C VAL A 376 2.78 -17.24 -25.59
N THR A 377 3.60 -17.67 -26.54
CA THR A 377 3.83 -19.08 -26.87
C THR A 377 4.98 -19.69 -26.05
N ILE A 378 5.03 -21.02 -25.99
CA ILE A 378 6.16 -21.74 -25.36
C ILE A 378 7.48 -21.42 -26.07
N ALA A 379 7.48 -21.25 -27.40
CA ALA A 379 8.66 -20.79 -28.15
C ALA A 379 9.14 -19.41 -27.68
N GLU A 380 8.23 -18.45 -27.52
CA GLU A 380 8.57 -17.12 -27.02
C GLU A 380 9.10 -17.15 -25.58
N LEU A 381 8.50 -17.96 -24.71
CA LEU A 381 8.99 -18.15 -23.33
C LEU A 381 10.41 -18.73 -23.34
N ARG A 382 10.69 -19.75 -24.16
CA ARG A 382 12.03 -20.35 -24.28
C ARG A 382 13.06 -19.34 -24.77
N ARG A 383 12.69 -18.48 -25.72
CA ARG A 383 13.52 -17.37 -26.20
C ARG A 383 13.83 -16.37 -25.10
N PHE A 384 12.83 -15.95 -24.33
CA PHE A 384 13.03 -15.09 -23.17
C PHE A 384 14.02 -15.71 -22.19
N LEU A 385 13.87 -16.99 -21.85
CA LEU A 385 14.75 -17.67 -20.89
C LEU A 385 16.20 -17.75 -21.40
N SER A 386 16.40 -18.02 -22.68
CA SER A 386 17.74 -18.11 -23.28
C SER A 386 18.44 -16.75 -23.40
N GLU A 387 17.68 -15.67 -23.62
CA GLU A 387 18.23 -14.32 -23.76
C GLU A 387 18.50 -13.61 -22.42
N THR A 388 17.84 -14.00 -21.32
CA THR A 388 17.79 -13.15 -20.11
C THR A 388 18.48 -13.67 -18.87
N GLY A 389 18.96 -14.92 -18.81
CA GLY A 389 19.48 -15.50 -17.56
C GLY A 389 18.48 -15.51 -16.40
N TYR A 390 17.18 -15.27 -16.68
CA TYR A 390 16.11 -15.16 -15.69
C TYR A 390 16.01 -16.40 -14.80
N ALA A 391 16.19 -17.59 -15.39
CA ALA A 391 16.14 -18.86 -14.67
C ALA A 391 17.08 -18.90 -13.44
N ALA A 392 18.24 -18.25 -13.50
CA ALA A 392 19.22 -18.25 -12.41
C ALA A 392 18.86 -17.32 -11.24
N ARG A 393 18.01 -16.31 -11.47
CA ARG A 393 17.58 -15.33 -10.45
C ARG A 393 16.10 -15.47 -10.08
N ARG A 394 15.38 -16.41 -10.71
CA ARG A 394 13.99 -16.74 -10.41
C ARG A 394 13.88 -17.26 -8.99
N ALA A 395 12.86 -16.82 -8.25
CA ALA A 395 12.69 -17.20 -6.85
C ALA A 395 12.45 -18.71 -6.68
N GLU A 396 13.10 -19.33 -5.69
CA GLU A 396 12.96 -20.78 -5.43
C GLU A 396 11.57 -21.16 -4.91
N LYS A 397 10.86 -20.21 -4.27
CA LYS A 397 9.56 -20.43 -3.64
C LYS A 397 8.36 -20.43 -4.61
N VAL A 398 8.58 -20.16 -5.89
CA VAL A 398 7.50 -20.18 -6.90
C VAL A 398 7.46 -21.52 -7.64
N ASP A 399 6.29 -21.89 -8.19
CA ASP A 399 6.10 -23.17 -8.87
C ASP A 399 7.11 -23.37 -10.02
N ASP A 400 7.48 -24.63 -10.31
CA ASP A 400 8.36 -24.95 -11.43
C ASP A 400 7.79 -24.46 -12.77
N LEU A 401 8.65 -23.79 -13.55
CA LEU A 401 8.32 -23.21 -14.85
C LEU A 401 8.30 -24.27 -15.96
N ALA A 402 9.05 -25.37 -15.82
CA ALA A 402 9.11 -26.41 -16.84
C ALA A 402 7.83 -27.27 -16.85
N ALA A 403 7.33 -27.66 -15.67
CA ALA A 403 6.17 -28.54 -15.51
C ALA A 403 4.93 -28.20 -16.37
N PRO A 404 4.49 -26.94 -16.55
CA PRO A 404 3.34 -26.63 -17.39
C PRO A 404 3.68 -26.38 -18.87
N ASN A 405 4.94 -26.46 -19.30
CA ASN A 405 5.40 -26.03 -20.64
C ASN A 405 6.08 -27.15 -21.46
N HIS A 406 5.61 -28.40 -21.29
CA HIS A 406 6.04 -29.58 -22.06
C HIS A 406 5.31 -29.76 -23.40
N ASP A 407 4.31 -28.92 -23.68
CA ASP A 407 3.56 -28.94 -24.93
C ASP A 407 4.40 -28.43 -26.14
N PRO A 408 3.92 -28.66 -27.38
CA PRO A 408 4.47 -28.03 -28.58
C PRO A 408 4.67 -26.51 -28.50
N ASP A 409 5.68 -26.02 -29.23
CA ASP A 409 6.17 -24.64 -29.17
C ASP A 409 5.15 -23.56 -29.56
N ASP A 410 4.17 -23.91 -30.40
CA ASP A 410 3.12 -23.03 -30.91
C ASP A 410 1.94 -22.88 -29.92
N LEU A 411 1.90 -23.70 -28.87
CA LEU A 411 0.88 -23.60 -27.83
C LEU A 411 1.23 -22.52 -26.79
N PRO A 412 0.22 -22.00 -26.06
CA PRO A 412 0.44 -20.96 -25.07
C PRO A 412 1.37 -21.40 -23.94
N ALA A 413 2.32 -20.53 -23.62
CA ALA A 413 3.12 -20.63 -22.41
C ALA A 413 2.22 -20.44 -21.18
N CYS A 414 2.46 -21.27 -20.17
CA CYS A 414 1.73 -21.27 -18.92
C CYS A 414 2.70 -21.05 -17.78
N VAL A 415 2.48 -20.00 -17.01
CA VAL A 415 3.48 -19.48 -16.07
C VAL A 415 2.81 -18.96 -14.80
N ASN A 416 3.58 -18.67 -13.76
CA ASN A 416 3.04 -17.91 -12.65
C ASN A 416 2.99 -16.41 -12.99
N TRP A 417 2.36 -15.60 -12.16
CA TRP A 417 2.19 -14.18 -12.48
C TRP A 417 3.51 -13.41 -12.51
N TYR A 418 4.48 -13.74 -11.63
CA TYR A 418 5.79 -13.10 -11.62
C TYR A 418 6.60 -13.38 -12.89
N ASP A 419 6.54 -14.60 -13.42
CA ASP A 419 7.15 -14.98 -14.69
C ASP A 419 6.57 -14.16 -15.86
N ALA A 420 5.25 -13.96 -15.88
CA ALA A 420 4.58 -13.15 -16.89
C ALA A 420 5.05 -11.68 -16.84
N GLN A 421 5.26 -11.13 -15.64
CA GLN A 421 5.81 -9.78 -15.48
C GLN A 421 7.29 -9.70 -15.90
N ALA A 422 8.11 -10.70 -15.55
CA ALA A 422 9.50 -10.78 -15.99
C ALA A 422 9.61 -10.82 -17.53
N TYR A 423 8.75 -11.61 -18.18
CA TYR A 423 8.63 -11.62 -19.63
C TYR A 423 8.24 -10.24 -20.17
N ALA A 424 7.24 -9.58 -19.58
CA ALA A 424 6.82 -8.24 -19.98
C ALA A 424 7.98 -7.23 -19.86
N ARG A 425 8.81 -7.31 -18.82
CA ARG A 425 9.98 -6.44 -18.66
C ARG A 425 11.03 -6.66 -19.75
N TRP A 426 11.36 -7.91 -20.04
CA TRP A 426 12.28 -8.21 -21.15
C TRP A 426 11.73 -7.71 -22.49
N PHE A 427 10.44 -7.91 -22.74
CA PHE A 427 9.80 -7.44 -23.97
C PHE A 427 9.82 -5.91 -24.07
N GLU A 428 9.52 -5.21 -22.96
CA GLU A 428 9.62 -3.75 -22.84
C GLU A 428 11.03 -3.26 -23.16
N GLN A 429 12.07 -3.87 -22.59
CA GLN A 429 13.46 -3.49 -22.83
C GLN A 429 13.89 -3.73 -24.28
N LYS A 430 13.50 -4.86 -24.84
CA LYS A 430 13.88 -5.28 -26.20
C LYS A 430 13.22 -4.44 -27.28
N HIS A 431 11.96 -4.09 -27.08
CA HIS A 431 11.17 -3.39 -28.07
C HIS A 431 10.99 -1.91 -27.74
N HIS A 432 11.41 -1.43 -26.57
CA HIS A 432 11.17 -0.07 -26.10
C HIS A 432 9.67 0.29 -26.16
N ARG A 433 8.80 -0.61 -25.68
CA ARG A 433 7.33 -0.41 -25.64
C ARG A 433 6.83 -0.49 -24.20
N PRO A 434 5.88 0.36 -23.77
CA PRO A 434 5.35 0.35 -22.40
C PRO A 434 4.34 -0.79 -22.20
N VAL A 435 4.80 -2.03 -22.35
CA VAL A 435 3.95 -3.22 -22.31
C VAL A 435 3.52 -3.59 -20.90
N ARG A 436 2.29 -4.10 -20.79
CA ARG A 436 1.70 -4.64 -19.56
C ARG A 436 0.74 -5.78 -19.89
N LEU A 437 0.31 -6.50 -18.86
CA LEU A 437 -0.85 -7.38 -18.97
C LEU A 437 -2.14 -6.56 -19.18
N LEU A 438 -3.17 -7.20 -19.73
CA LEU A 438 -4.52 -6.64 -19.84
C LEU A 438 -5.13 -6.43 -18.46
N ARG A 439 -5.90 -5.35 -18.30
CA ARG A 439 -6.75 -5.12 -17.12
C ARG A 439 -8.02 -5.94 -17.21
N CYS A 440 -8.65 -6.23 -16.07
CA CYS A 440 -9.94 -6.93 -16.00
C CYS A 440 -11.00 -6.34 -16.95
N ALA A 441 -11.17 -5.01 -16.91
CA ALA A 441 -12.17 -4.33 -17.73
C ALA A 441 -11.84 -4.33 -19.23
N GLU A 442 -10.55 -4.36 -19.60
CA GLU A 442 -10.11 -4.46 -20.99
C GLU A 442 -10.37 -5.89 -21.49
N TYR A 443 -9.93 -6.90 -20.75
CA TYR A 443 -10.12 -8.30 -21.12
C TYR A 443 -11.59 -8.64 -21.39
N LEU A 444 -12.50 -8.22 -20.48
CA LEU A 444 -13.93 -8.49 -20.61
C LEU A 444 -14.56 -7.85 -21.85
N ARG A 445 -14.00 -6.73 -22.33
CA ARG A 445 -14.45 -6.07 -23.58
C ARG A 445 -13.94 -6.78 -24.83
N LEU A 446 -12.73 -7.31 -24.78
CA LEU A 446 -12.09 -7.96 -25.92
C LEU A 446 -12.59 -9.40 -26.14
N HIS A 447 -12.99 -10.08 -25.07
CA HIS A 447 -13.39 -11.47 -25.13
C HIS A 447 -14.77 -11.66 -25.79
N PRO A 448 -15.00 -12.73 -26.58
CA PRO A 448 -16.28 -13.00 -27.26
C PRO A 448 -17.44 -13.47 -26.34
N GLY A 449 -17.41 -13.09 -25.05
CA GLY A 449 -18.40 -13.50 -24.06
C GLY A 449 -18.21 -14.92 -23.51
N ALA A 450 -18.82 -15.18 -22.35
CA ALA A 450 -18.77 -16.47 -21.66
C ALA A 450 -19.51 -17.57 -22.46
N LEU A 451 -19.10 -18.82 -22.27
CA LEU A 451 -19.84 -19.97 -22.78
C LEU A 451 -21.19 -20.07 -22.07
N SER A 452 -22.24 -20.42 -22.82
CA SER A 452 -23.56 -20.67 -22.25
C SER A 452 -23.52 -21.88 -21.32
N ALA A 453 -24.42 -21.91 -20.32
CA ALA A 453 -24.46 -23.01 -19.35
C ALA A 453 -24.62 -24.40 -20.00
N GLY A 454 -25.24 -24.48 -21.18
CA GLY A 454 -25.36 -25.73 -21.96
C GLY A 454 -24.10 -26.14 -22.73
N ALA A 455 -23.20 -25.20 -23.02
CA ALA A 455 -21.91 -25.44 -23.65
C ALA A 455 -20.79 -25.77 -22.65
N LEU A 456 -21.01 -25.45 -21.36
CA LEU A 456 -20.11 -25.85 -20.28
C LEU A 456 -20.32 -27.33 -19.91
N PRO A 457 -19.24 -28.09 -19.63
CA PRO A 457 -19.38 -29.46 -19.16
C PRO A 457 -20.23 -29.52 -17.88
N ARG A 458 -21.25 -30.39 -17.86
CA ARG A 458 -22.09 -30.56 -16.68
C ARG A 458 -21.26 -31.10 -15.51
N ARG A 459 -21.23 -30.34 -14.41
CA ARG A 459 -20.72 -30.82 -13.13
C ARG A 459 -21.82 -31.67 -12.48
N ALA A 460 -21.50 -32.92 -12.15
CA ALA A 460 -22.43 -33.74 -11.38
C ALA A 460 -22.62 -33.14 -9.96
N PRO A 461 -23.84 -33.15 -9.41
CA PRO A 461 -24.11 -32.63 -8.07
C PRO A 461 -23.16 -33.26 -7.04
N GLY A 462 -22.59 -32.44 -6.16
CA GLY A 462 -21.67 -32.90 -5.10
C GLY A 462 -20.25 -33.26 -5.55
N THR A 463 -19.91 -33.19 -6.84
CA THR A 463 -18.52 -33.40 -7.29
C THR A 463 -17.66 -32.20 -6.92
N ASP A 464 -16.46 -32.41 -6.39
CA ASP A 464 -15.49 -31.34 -6.12
C ASP A 464 -15.19 -30.52 -7.39
N PRO A 465 -15.12 -29.16 -7.32
CA PRO A 465 -14.93 -28.36 -8.53
C PRO A 465 -13.58 -28.63 -9.22
N MET A 466 -12.53 -29.02 -8.49
CA MET A 466 -11.22 -29.33 -9.08
C MET A 466 -11.23 -30.70 -9.73
N GLN A 467 -11.90 -31.68 -9.12
CA GLN A 467 -12.17 -32.96 -9.77
C GLN A 467 -12.96 -32.75 -11.08
N ALA A 468 -13.96 -31.86 -11.09
CA ALA A 468 -14.72 -31.55 -12.31
C ALA A 468 -13.84 -30.91 -13.40
N ARG A 469 -12.91 -30.01 -13.03
CA ARG A 469 -11.93 -29.43 -13.96
C ARG A 469 -10.94 -30.47 -14.48
N LEU A 470 -10.43 -31.35 -13.61
CA LEU A 470 -9.54 -32.44 -14.00
C LEU A 470 -10.23 -33.38 -15.00
N THR A 471 -11.51 -33.71 -14.79
CA THR A 471 -12.24 -34.60 -15.67
C THR A 471 -12.63 -33.92 -16.99
N ASN A 472 -13.19 -32.72 -16.92
CA ASN A 472 -13.87 -32.07 -18.05
C ASN A 472 -13.11 -30.90 -18.69
N GLY A 473 -12.01 -30.46 -18.10
CA GLY A 473 -11.21 -29.34 -18.58
C GLY A 473 -10.31 -29.70 -19.76
N CYS A 474 -9.56 -28.71 -20.22
CA CYS A 474 -8.64 -28.83 -21.36
C CYS A 474 -7.21 -29.25 -20.98
N VAL A 475 -6.95 -29.60 -19.72
CA VAL A 475 -5.61 -29.93 -19.21
C VAL A 475 -5.57 -31.36 -18.71
N ASP A 476 -4.52 -32.08 -19.09
CA ASP A 476 -4.14 -33.36 -18.49
C ASP A 476 -2.92 -33.14 -17.59
N PHE A 477 -2.96 -33.74 -16.41
CA PHE A 477 -1.80 -33.87 -15.52
C PHE A 477 -1.24 -35.27 -15.66
N ILE A 478 0.07 -35.35 -15.91
CA ILE A 478 0.78 -36.57 -16.23
C ILE A 478 1.75 -36.88 -15.09
N LYS A 479 1.62 -38.09 -14.55
CA LYS A 479 2.46 -38.61 -13.48
C LYS A 479 3.86 -38.97 -13.99
N PRO A 480 4.84 -39.17 -13.09
CA PRO A 480 6.20 -39.58 -13.48
C PRO A 480 6.25 -40.89 -14.27
N ASP A 481 5.30 -41.80 -14.04
CA ASP A 481 5.14 -43.06 -14.76
C ASP A 481 4.50 -42.91 -16.16
N GLY A 482 4.22 -41.67 -16.59
CA GLY A 482 3.58 -41.34 -17.86
C GLY A 482 2.06 -41.51 -17.87
N THR A 483 1.45 -41.95 -16.77
CA THR A 483 0.00 -42.13 -16.69
C THR A 483 -0.74 -40.82 -16.45
N ARG A 484 -1.93 -40.70 -17.02
CA ARG A 484 -2.80 -39.56 -16.79
C ARG A 484 -3.44 -39.64 -15.40
N ARG A 485 -3.41 -38.52 -14.68
CA ARG A 485 -4.14 -38.32 -13.44
C ARG A 485 -5.66 -38.31 -13.67
N THR A 486 -6.38 -39.14 -12.92
CA THR A 486 -7.85 -39.27 -12.99
C THR A 486 -8.56 -38.81 -11.73
N LYS A 487 -7.85 -38.75 -10.59
CA LYS A 487 -8.35 -38.27 -9.30
C LYS A 487 -7.61 -37.01 -8.85
N TRP A 488 -8.37 -36.07 -8.31
CA TRP A 488 -7.86 -34.84 -7.72
C TRP A 488 -7.27 -35.11 -6.33
N ASP A 489 -5.99 -34.77 -6.18
CA ASP A 489 -5.24 -34.72 -4.92
C ASP A 489 -4.00 -33.80 -5.12
N PHE A 490 -3.06 -33.81 -4.18
CA PHE A 490 -1.84 -32.99 -4.25
C PHE A 490 -1.00 -33.37 -5.49
N ILE A 491 -0.66 -32.36 -6.30
CA ILE A 491 0.17 -32.53 -7.50
C ILE A 491 1.64 -32.48 -7.10
N GLY A 492 2.34 -33.58 -7.35
CA GLY A 492 3.78 -33.72 -7.11
C GLY A 492 4.62 -32.72 -7.93
N SER A 493 5.82 -32.43 -7.45
CA SER A 493 6.77 -31.54 -8.13
C SER A 493 7.32 -32.12 -9.44
N ASP A 494 7.20 -33.43 -9.63
CA ASP A 494 7.64 -34.23 -10.78
C ASP A 494 6.51 -34.52 -11.78
N GLU A 495 5.30 -34.04 -11.50
CA GLU A 495 4.18 -34.10 -12.46
C GLU A 495 4.23 -32.91 -13.41
N HIS A 496 3.89 -33.16 -14.68
CA HIS A 496 3.78 -32.11 -15.69
C HIS A 496 2.35 -32.01 -16.21
N ALA A 497 1.99 -30.83 -16.71
CA ALA A 497 0.70 -30.57 -17.30
C ALA A 497 0.82 -30.40 -18.82
N ARG A 498 -0.14 -30.93 -19.57
CA ARG A 498 -0.24 -30.79 -21.02
C ARG A 498 -1.66 -30.39 -21.45
N PHE A 499 -1.78 -29.70 -22.57
CA PHE A 499 -3.08 -29.45 -23.17
C PHE A 499 -3.65 -30.74 -23.78
N ARG A 500 -4.98 -30.90 -23.71
CA ARG A 500 -5.69 -31.91 -24.49
C ARG A 500 -5.74 -31.49 -25.95
N SER A 501 -5.81 -32.46 -26.85
CA SER A 501 -6.04 -32.20 -28.27
C SER A 501 -7.39 -31.51 -28.50
N GLY A 502 -7.45 -30.65 -29.53
CA GLY A 502 -8.70 -29.97 -29.92
C GLY A 502 -9.10 -28.82 -29.00
N LEU A 503 -8.16 -27.91 -28.70
CA LEU A 503 -8.46 -26.69 -27.94
C LEU A 503 -9.54 -25.86 -28.64
N SER A 504 -10.54 -25.44 -27.87
CA SER A 504 -11.67 -24.63 -28.35
C SER A 504 -11.25 -23.17 -28.48
N TRP A 505 -10.86 -22.77 -29.69
CA TRP A 505 -10.51 -21.38 -29.98
C TRP A 505 -11.75 -20.58 -30.40
N ARG A 506 -11.90 -19.38 -29.85
CA ARG A 506 -12.95 -18.42 -30.23
C ARG A 506 -12.31 -17.07 -30.55
N GLU A 507 -12.86 -16.39 -31.54
CA GLU A 507 -12.40 -15.08 -31.98
C GLU A 507 -13.17 -13.98 -31.24
N GLY A 508 -12.46 -13.02 -30.67
CA GLY A 508 -12.98 -11.83 -30.01
C GLY A 508 -12.77 -10.56 -30.83
N ALA A 509 -12.70 -9.42 -30.14
CA ALA A 509 -12.50 -8.12 -30.80
C ALA A 509 -11.19 -8.09 -31.61
N GLY A 510 -11.24 -7.49 -32.81
CA GLY A 510 -10.09 -7.31 -33.69
C GLY A 510 -9.49 -8.61 -34.26
N GLY A 511 -10.14 -9.76 -34.10
CA GLY A 511 -9.58 -11.06 -34.51
C GLY A 511 -8.74 -11.75 -33.44
N LEU A 512 -8.69 -11.23 -32.21
CA LEU A 512 -7.97 -11.86 -31.10
C LEU A 512 -8.54 -13.24 -30.80
N ARG A 513 -7.69 -14.27 -30.80
CA ARG A 513 -8.08 -15.65 -30.53
C ARG A 513 -7.91 -16.00 -29.06
N PHE A 514 -8.96 -16.52 -28.43
CA PHE A 514 -9.02 -16.97 -27.03
C PHE A 514 -9.28 -18.47 -26.96
N ILE A 515 -8.63 -19.19 -26.03
CA ILE A 515 -9.01 -20.56 -25.72
C ILE A 515 -10.23 -20.50 -24.79
N ALA A 516 -11.42 -20.83 -25.27
CA ALA A 516 -12.63 -20.88 -24.45
C ALA A 516 -12.83 -22.29 -23.87
N ALA A 517 -12.09 -22.62 -22.81
CA ALA A 517 -12.16 -23.92 -22.18
C ALA A 517 -12.02 -23.85 -20.65
N ILE A 518 -12.76 -24.71 -19.96
CA ILE A 518 -12.56 -24.92 -18.52
C ILE A 518 -11.16 -25.50 -18.28
N GLY A 519 -10.47 -25.02 -17.25
CA GLY A 519 -9.10 -25.44 -16.94
C GLY A 519 -8.02 -24.62 -17.64
N PHE A 520 -8.39 -23.59 -18.40
CA PHE A 520 -7.46 -22.57 -18.87
C PHE A 520 -7.87 -21.19 -18.37
N GLY A 521 -6.89 -20.36 -18.05
CA GLY A 521 -7.09 -18.96 -17.70
C GLY A 521 -5.99 -18.07 -18.23
N GLU A 522 -6.18 -16.77 -18.09
CA GLU A 522 -5.18 -15.76 -18.45
C GLU A 522 -4.91 -14.84 -17.26
N TRP A 523 -3.63 -14.53 -17.03
CA TRP A 523 -3.20 -13.54 -16.04
C TRP A 523 -3.57 -12.12 -16.47
N LEU A 524 -3.99 -11.31 -15.50
CA LEU A 524 -4.36 -9.92 -15.68
C LEU A 524 -3.48 -8.98 -14.84
N PHE A 525 -3.60 -7.68 -15.10
CA PHE A 525 -2.77 -6.65 -14.49
C PHE A 525 -3.05 -6.46 -12.98
N GLU A 526 -4.31 -6.55 -12.57
CA GLU A 526 -4.72 -6.31 -11.19
C GLU A 526 -4.10 -7.33 -10.23
N HIS A 527 -3.48 -6.84 -9.16
CA HIS A 527 -2.80 -7.68 -8.18
C HIS A 527 -2.77 -7.02 -6.80
N ASN A 528 -2.50 -7.85 -5.78
CA ASN A 528 -2.09 -7.45 -4.45
C ASN A 528 -0.69 -8.03 -4.17
N GLU A 529 -0.25 -8.02 -2.91
CA GLU A 529 1.12 -8.40 -2.53
C GLU A 529 1.49 -9.86 -2.90
N THR A 530 0.53 -10.78 -2.82
CA THR A 530 0.78 -12.23 -2.96
C THR A 530 -0.09 -12.92 -4.00
N SER A 531 -1.07 -12.20 -4.56
CA SER A 531 -2.07 -12.76 -5.47
C SER A 531 -2.39 -11.78 -6.60
N ALA A 532 -2.77 -12.30 -7.76
CA ALA A 532 -3.14 -11.54 -8.94
C ALA A 532 -4.45 -12.03 -9.55
N ALA A 533 -5.12 -11.18 -10.31
CA ALA A 533 -6.31 -11.55 -11.04
C ALA A 533 -5.96 -12.54 -12.16
N ALA A 534 -6.66 -13.67 -12.19
CA ALA A 534 -6.61 -14.64 -13.28
C ALA A 534 -8.03 -15.01 -13.69
N ILE A 535 -8.34 -14.82 -14.96
CA ILE A 535 -9.69 -15.02 -15.50
C ILE A 535 -9.82 -16.39 -16.15
N ASN A 536 -10.91 -17.10 -15.85
CA ASN A 536 -11.29 -18.29 -16.58
C ASN A 536 -11.91 -17.86 -17.91
N THR A 537 -11.27 -18.23 -19.01
CA THR A 537 -11.64 -17.81 -20.35
C THR A 537 -12.97 -18.39 -20.84
N ALA A 538 -13.44 -19.49 -20.25
CA ALA A 538 -14.75 -20.05 -20.58
C ALA A 538 -15.90 -19.35 -19.85
N THR A 539 -15.71 -18.92 -18.59
CA THR A 539 -16.80 -18.39 -17.75
C THR A 539 -16.74 -16.88 -17.54
N LEU A 540 -15.60 -16.24 -17.82
CA LEU A 540 -15.32 -14.83 -17.52
C LEU A 540 -15.42 -14.45 -16.04
N GLN A 541 -15.29 -15.45 -15.17
CA GLN A 541 -15.15 -15.31 -13.73
C GLN A 541 -13.69 -15.56 -13.34
N GLY A 542 -13.32 -15.27 -12.10
CA GLY A 542 -12.01 -15.67 -11.59
C GLY A 542 -11.80 -17.19 -11.71
N ILE A 543 -10.59 -17.59 -12.09
CA ILE A 543 -10.25 -19.01 -12.23
C ILE A 543 -10.05 -19.70 -10.88
N HIS A 544 -9.99 -18.95 -9.77
CA HIS A 544 -9.79 -19.52 -8.46
C HIS A 544 -11.07 -20.20 -7.94
N ASP A 545 -12.06 -19.41 -7.53
CA ASP A 545 -13.31 -19.87 -6.94
C ASP A 545 -14.55 -19.59 -7.81
N GLY A 546 -14.38 -18.93 -8.97
CA GLY A 546 -15.49 -18.62 -9.88
C GLY A 546 -16.30 -17.41 -9.43
N LEU A 547 -15.72 -16.55 -8.60
CA LEU A 547 -16.30 -15.27 -8.20
C LEU A 547 -15.96 -14.19 -9.25
N PRO A 548 -16.59 -12.98 -9.19
CA PRO A 548 -16.19 -11.89 -10.08
C PRO A 548 -14.67 -11.66 -10.03
N VAL A 549 -14.01 -11.61 -11.18
CA VAL A 549 -12.53 -11.61 -11.30
C VAL A 549 -11.85 -10.53 -10.46
N ALA A 550 -12.49 -9.36 -10.32
CA ALA A 550 -12.00 -8.25 -9.49
C ALA A 550 -11.93 -8.57 -7.99
N ARG A 551 -12.51 -9.69 -7.53
CA ARG A 551 -12.56 -10.12 -6.13
C ARG A 551 -11.98 -11.53 -5.92
N ASP A 552 -11.59 -12.22 -6.99
CA ASP A 552 -11.20 -13.64 -6.97
C ASP A 552 -9.73 -13.81 -7.38
N PHE A 553 -8.82 -13.32 -6.53
CA PHE A 553 -7.39 -13.34 -6.83
C PHE A 553 -6.80 -14.73 -6.65
N PHE A 554 -5.85 -15.05 -7.51
CA PHE A 554 -5.11 -16.30 -7.57
C PHE A 554 -3.67 -16.07 -7.05
N PRO A 555 -3.08 -16.95 -6.23
CA PRO A 555 -1.70 -16.85 -5.76
C PRO A 555 -0.72 -16.65 -6.92
N SER A 556 0.02 -15.55 -6.86
CA SER A 556 0.94 -15.11 -7.93
C SER A 556 2.10 -16.05 -8.14
N SER A 557 2.41 -16.92 -7.17
CA SER A 557 3.49 -17.91 -7.20
C SER A 557 3.14 -19.22 -7.90
N SER A 558 1.87 -19.44 -8.27
CA SER A 558 1.44 -20.70 -8.90
C SER A 558 1.05 -20.51 -10.35
N TRP A 559 1.35 -21.48 -11.22
CA TRP A 559 0.89 -21.49 -12.62
C TRP A 559 -0.51 -22.08 -12.82
N GLY A 560 -1.18 -22.53 -11.74
CA GLY A 560 -2.52 -23.10 -11.79
C GLY A 560 -2.64 -24.53 -11.28
N LYS A 561 -1.52 -25.18 -10.90
CA LYS A 561 -1.47 -26.61 -10.57
C LYS A 561 -2.50 -27.01 -9.53
N TYR A 562 -2.62 -26.27 -8.43
CA TYR A 562 -3.52 -26.60 -7.31
C TYR A 562 -5.01 -26.32 -7.59
N ARG A 563 -5.34 -25.81 -8.79
CA ARG A 563 -6.74 -25.62 -9.25
C ARG A 563 -7.06 -26.37 -10.55
N ALA A 564 -6.26 -27.40 -10.84
CA ALA A 564 -6.40 -28.25 -12.03
C ALA A 564 -6.44 -27.43 -13.34
N CYS A 565 -5.64 -26.35 -13.43
CA CYS A 565 -5.63 -25.48 -14.59
C CYS A 565 -4.22 -25.09 -15.04
N LYS A 566 -4.17 -24.54 -16.25
CA LYS A 566 -3.04 -23.80 -16.82
C LYS A 566 -3.42 -22.33 -16.95
N ILE A 567 -2.48 -21.42 -16.66
CA ILE A 567 -2.72 -19.98 -16.77
C ILE A 567 -1.68 -19.36 -17.72
N GLY A 568 -2.14 -18.87 -18.86
CA GLY A 568 -1.33 -18.14 -19.84
C GLY A 568 -1.41 -16.63 -19.66
N PHE A 569 -0.88 -15.86 -20.61
CA PHE A 569 -0.92 -14.40 -20.54
C PHE A 569 -0.69 -13.75 -21.92
N ARG A 570 -1.00 -12.46 -21.99
CA ARG A 570 -0.78 -11.59 -23.16
C ARG A 570 -0.24 -10.25 -22.72
N LEU A 571 0.47 -9.60 -23.62
CA LEU A 571 0.92 -8.22 -23.49
C LEU A 571 0.00 -7.27 -24.25
N CYS A 572 -0.12 -6.05 -23.75
CA CYS A 572 -0.78 -4.93 -24.40
C CYS A 572 -0.07 -3.61 -24.09
N TYR A 573 -0.28 -2.61 -24.94
CA TYR A 573 0.15 -1.22 -24.72
C TYR A 573 -0.73 -0.26 -25.52
N GLU A 574 -0.81 0.99 -25.07
CA GLU A 574 -1.65 2.02 -25.70
C GLU A 574 -0.87 2.80 -26.76
N VAL A 575 -1.57 3.17 -27.83
CA VAL A 575 -1.07 4.05 -28.89
C VAL A 575 -1.98 5.26 -29.02
N ASP A 576 -1.36 6.44 -29.16
CA ASP A 576 -2.10 7.69 -29.34
C ASP A 576 -2.55 7.82 -30.80
N ASP A 577 -3.79 8.27 -31.00
CA ASP A 577 -4.53 8.31 -32.27
C ASP A 577 -3.84 9.09 -33.42
N THR A 578 -2.73 9.78 -33.15
CA THR A 578 -1.94 10.46 -34.19
C THR A 578 -1.09 9.51 -35.05
N THR A 579 -0.90 8.25 -34.63
CA THR A 579 -0.04 7.29 -35.34
C THR A 579 -0.81 6.31 -36.25
N THR A 580 -2.13 6.18 -36.06
CA THR A 580 -2.95 5.16 -36.74
C THR A 580 -3.28 5.52 -38.20
N GLN A 581 -3.01 6.76 -38.64
CA GLN A 581 -3.22 7.17 -40.04
C GLN A 581 -2.15 6.67 -41.03
N GLU A 582 -1.01 6.14 -40.57
CA GLU A 582 0.03 5.62 -41.47
C GLU A 582 -0.04 4.11 -41.74
N VAL A 583 -0.80 3.34 -40.95
CA VAL A 583 -0.95 1.87 -41.16
C VAL A 583 -2.18 1.54 -42.03
N ALA A 584 -3.06 2.51 -42.29
CA ALA A 584 -4.24 2.36 -43.15
C ALA A 584 -4.03 2.87 -44.60
N ARG A 585 -2.77 3.03 -45.05
CA ARG A 585 -2.42 3.39 -46.44
C ARG A 585 -1.60 2.32 -47.14
#